data_AF-A0A963RRP0-F1
#
_entry.id   AF-A0A963RRP0-F1
#
_cell.length_a   1.000
_cell.length_b   1.000
_cell.length_c   1.000
_cell.angle_alpha   90.00
_cell.angle_beta   90.00
_cell.angle_gamma   90.00
#
_symmetry.space_group_name_H-M   'P 1'
#
loop_
_entity.id
_entity.type
_entity.pdbx_description
1 polymer ?
#
loop_
_entity_poly.entity_id
_entity_poly.type
_entity_poly.pdbx_seq_one_letter_code
_entity_poly.pdbx_strand_id
1 'polypeptide(L)' 'MLDLQLFLLFIPVAAVFTIAPGPDSIMLLGRALGQGRMAGVAAAAGCALGILITSVLVAAGLSAVVA' A
#
# COMPACT_ATOMS: atom_id res chain seq x y z
N MET A 1 -23.77 -1.13 16.51
CA MET A 1 -23.70 0.13 17.27
C MET A 1 -22.24 0.50 17.41
N LEU A 2 -21.88 1.78 17.26
CA LEU A 2 -20.50 2.24 17.36
C LEU A 2 -20.10 2.21 18.83
N ASP A 3 -19.23 1.28 19.22
CA ASP A 3 -18.68 1.25 20.57
C ASP A 3 -17.70 2.42 20.72
N LEU A 4 -18.06 3.36 21.59
CA LEU A 4 -17.30 4.57 21.84
C LEU A 4 -15.88 4.24 22.34
N GLN A 5 -15.73 3.16 23.09
CA GLN A 5 -14.43 2.72 23.59
C GLN A 5 -13.53 2.23 22.44
N LEU A 6 -14.10 1.42 21.53
CA LEU A 6 -13.39 0.95 20.34
C LEU A 6 -13.01 2.12 19.41
N PHE A 7 -13.89 3.11 19.26
CA PHE A 7 -13.65 4.29 18.44
C PHE A 7 -12.52 5.16 19.00
N LEU A 8 -12.50 5.40 20.32
CA LEU A 8 -11.44 6.16 20.98
C LEU A 8 -10.09 5.44 20.93
N LEU A 9 -10.07 4.11 20.96
CA LEU A 9 -8.87 3.29 20.75
C LEU A 9 -8.42 3.28 19.28
N PHE A 10 -9.36 3.30 18.33
CA PHE A 10 -9.07 3.29 16.90
C PHE A 10 -8.29 4.52 16.45
N ILE A 11 -8.65 5.72 16.93
CA ILE A 11 -8.01 6.98 16.52
C ILE A 11 -6.48 6.97 16.68
N PRO A 12 -5.90 6.74 17.88
CA PRO A 12 -4.45 6.75 18.05
C PRO A 12 -3.77 5.61 17.28
N VAL A 13 -4.38 4.43 17.22
CA VAL A 13 -3.85 3.29 16.47
C VAL A 13 -3.79 3.59 14.97
N ALA A 14 -4.87 4.14 14.41
CA ALA A 14 -4.94 4.56 13.02
C ALA A 14 -3.94 5.69 12.70
N ALA A 15 -3.74 6.62 13.63
CA ALA A 15 -2.74 7.68 13.49
C ALA A 15 -1.31 7.11 13.44
N VAL A 16 -0.97 6.17 14.33
CA VAL A 16 0.33 5.47 14.31
C VAL A 16 0.52 4.72 13.00
N PHE A 17 -0.49 3.99 12.54
CA PHE A 17 -0.44 3.25 11.26
C PHE A 17 -0.30 4.17 10.05
N THR A 18 -0.88 5.37 10.09
CA THR A 18 -0.80 6.35 9.00
C THR A 18 0.59 6.97 8.90
N ILE A 19 1.25 7.19 10.04
CA ILE A 19 2.60 7.78 10.08
C ILE A 19 3.67 6.72 9.82
N ALA A 20 3.45 5.48 10.26
CA ALA A 20 4.38 4.39 10.06
C ALA A 20 4.60 4.15 8.55
N PRO A 21 5.83 4.31 8.03
CA PRO A 21 6.11 4.00 6.64
C PRO A 21 5.85 2.51 6.40
N GLY A 22 4.93 2.21 5.49
CA GLY A 22 4.59 0.83 5.17
C GLY A 22 5.74 0.08 4.50
N PRO A 23 5.66 -1.26 4.40
CA PRO A 23 6.67 -2.09 3.76
C PRO A 23 6.97 -1.68 2.30
N ASP A 24 5.97 -1.21 1.56
CA ASP A 24 6.14 -0.68 0.20
C ASP A 24 7.01 0.59 0.17
N SER A 25 6.74 1.55 1.05
CA SER A 25 7.54 2.77 1.16
C SER A 25 8.97 2.48 1.59
N ILE A 26 9.18 1.55 2.51
CA ILE A 26 10.51 1.10 2.94
C ILE A 26 11.26 0.43 1.79
N MET A 27 10.61 -0.45 1.02
CA MET A 27 11.21 -1.10 -0.15
C MET A 27 11.64 -0.06 -1.18
N LEU A 28 10.77 0.90 -1.48
CA LEU A 28 11.02 1.92 -2.49
C LEU A 28 12.18 2.84 -2.08
N LEU A 29 12.18 3.29 -0.83
CA LEU A 29 13.26 4.08 -0.25
C LEU A 29 14.58 3.29 -0.23
N GLY A 30 14.54 2.01 0.16
CA GLY A 30 15.71 1.14 0.15
C GLY A 30 16.33 1.01 -1.24
N ARG A 31 15.52 0.85 -2.30
CA ARG A 31 16.01 0.82 -3.68
C ARG A 31 16.52 2.19 -4.15
N ALA A 32 15.85 3.28 -3.80
CA ALA A 32 16.27 4.62 -4.15
C ALA A 32 17.61 5.02 -3.49
N LEU A 33 17.79 4.69 -2.21
CA LEU A 33 18.98 5.00 -1.43
C LEU A 33 20.14 4.03 -1.74
N GLY A 34 19.85 2.74 -1.95
CA GLY A 34 20.88 1.71 -2.18
C GLY A 34 21.35 1.58 -3.63
N GLN A 35 20.47 1.80 -4.61
CA GLN A 35 20.76 1.63 -6.04
C GLN A 35 20.60 2.93 -6.85
N GLY A 36 20.35 4.04 -6.17
CA GLY A 36 20.20 5.36 -6.76
C GLY A 36 18.76 5.70 -7.16
N ARG A 37 18.53 7.00 -7.42
CA ARG A 37 17.20 7.55 -7.66
C ARG A 37 16.45 6.89 -8.81
N MET A 38 17.15 6.53 -9.89
CA MET A 38 16.54 5.88 -11.05
C MET A 38 16.03 4.48 -10.74
N ALA A 39 16.74 3.72 -9.90
CA ALA A 39 16.28 2.40 -9.45
C ALA A 39 15.04 2.51 -8.56
N GLY A 40 14.97 3.55 -7.72
CA GLY A 40 13.77 3.90 -6.98
C GLY A 40 12.59 4.20 -7.90
N VAL A 41 12.75 5.08 -8.89
CA VAL A 41 11.69 5.42 -9.86
C VAL A 41 11.22 4.19 -10.65
N ALA A 42 12.15 3.35 -11.10
CA ALA A 42 11.82 2.11 -11.81
C ALA A 42 11.00 1.15 -10.93
N ALA A 43 11.35 1.02 -9.65
CA ALA A 43 10.60 0.20 -8.71
C ALA A 43 9.20 0.77 -8.44
N ALA A 44 9.05 2.09 -8.28
CA ALA A 44 7.74 2.74 -8.14
C ALA A 44 6.85 2.49 -9.36
N ALA A 45 7.42 2.65 -10.56
CA ALA A 45 6.70 2.41 -11.81
C ALA A 45 6.25 0.95 -11.93
N GLY A 46 7.11 0.01 -11.55
CA GLY A 46 6.78 -1.42 -11.52
C GLY A 46 5.63 -1.73 -10.55
N CYS A 47 5.68 -1.21 -9.32
CA CYS A 47 4.59 -1.36 -8.35
C CYS A 47 3.28 -0.76 -8.87
N ALA A 48 3.31 0.45 -9.41
CA ALA A 48 2.12 1.14 -9.93
C ALA A 48 1.48 0.37 -11.09
N LEU A 49 2.29 -0.15 -12.03
CA LEU A 49 1.79 -0.98 -13.13
C LEU A 49 1.18 -2.29 -12.63
N GLY A 50 1.81 -2.96 -11.67
CA GLY A 50 1.26 -4.17 -11.05
C GLY A 50 -0.10 -3.93 -10.42
N ILE A 51 -0.23 -2.86 -9.63
CA ILE A 51 -1.50 -2.46 -9.01
C ILE A 51 -2.56 -2.16 -10.08
N LEU A 52 -2.21 -1.43 -11.14
CA LEU A 52 -3.14 -1.12 -12.23
C LEU A 52 -3.63 -2.38 -12.93
N ILE A 53 -2.72 -3.29 -13.30
CA ILE A 53 -3.08 -4.54 -13.99
C ILE A 53 -4.01 -5.38 -13.10
N THR A 54 -3.64 -5.59 -11.84
CA THR A 54 -4.48 -6.36 -10.92
C THR A 54 -5.82 -5.68 -10.68
N SER A 55 -5.86 -4.35 -10.51
CA SER A 55 -7.11 -3.61 -10.33
C SER A 55 -8.03 -3.73 -11.55
N VAL A 56 -7.48 -3.67 -12.76
CA VAL A 56 -8.23 -3.88 -14.00
C VAL A 56 -8.73 -5.32 -14.10
N LEU A 57 -7.92 -6.32 -13.75
CA LEU A 57 -8.34 -7.72 -13.75
C LEU A 57 -9.46 -7.99 -12.74
N VAL A 58 -9.33 -7.46 -11.52
CA VAL A 58 -10.35 -7.48 -10.46
C VAL A 58 -11.65 -6.85 -10.99
N ALA A 59 -11.56 -5.63 -11.55
CA ALA A 59 -12.71 -4.93 -12.14
C ALA A 59 -13.33 -5.67 -13.34
N ALA A 60 -12.52 -6.36 -14.13
CA ALA A 60 -12.96 -7.19 -15.26
C ALA A 60 -13.62 -8.52 -14.84
N GLY A 61 -13.68 -8.82 -13.54
CA GLY A 61 -14.39 -9.98 -13.01
C GLY A 61 -13.51 -11.08 -12.43
N LEU A 62 -12.19 -10.89 -12.33
CA LEU A 62 -11.32 -11.84 -11.63
C LEU A 62 -11.73 -11.99 -10.15
N SER A 63 -12.32 -10.96 -9.54
CA SER A 63 -12.89 -11.04 -8.19
C SER A 63 -14.01 -12.09 -8.07
N ALA A 64 -14.75 -12.37 -9.14
CA ALA A 64 -15.80 -13.40 -9.12
C ALA A 64 -15.24 -14.83 -9.15
N VAL A 65 -13.96 -15.01 -9.50
CA VAL A 65 -13.28 -16.31 -9.51
C VAL A 65 -12.59 -16.60 -8.17
N VAL A 66 -12.23 -15.55 -7.42
CA VAL A 66 -11.53 -15.66 -6.12
C VAL A 66 -12.49 -15.53 -4.92
N ALA A 67 -13.67 -14.91 -5.09
CA ALA A 67 -14.73 -14.83 -4.08
C ALA A 67 -15.41 -16.19 -3.83
#